data_AF-A0A5N7ZEC4-F1
#
_entry.id   AF-A0A5N7ZEC4-F1
#
_cell.length_a   1.000
_cell.length_b   1.000
_cell.length_c   1.000
_cell.angle_alpha   90.00
_cell.angle_beta   90.00
_cell.angle_gamma   90.00
#
_symmetry.space_group_name_H-M   'P 1'
#
loop_
_entity.id
_entity.type
_entity.pdbx_description
1 polymer ?
#
loop_
_entity_poly.entity_id
_entity_poly.type
_entity_poly.pdbx_seq_one_letter_code
_entity_poly.pdbx_strand_id
1 'polypeptide(L)'
;MNNLLIIFMFFFSCEKDSNLKPLQEDVYVYEASPKIYGQSIIGFVIVQDNVVKQILNYKIYFSDKKGIIKINKKDYPSNHTYTYKKDGKGNIIIEGLNIQAYTSESYVKHKFNKDKLYKAIHPNFLTSSNQQKMKILNEY
;
A
#
# COMPACT_ATOMS: atom_id res chain seq x y z
N MET A 1 16.27 41.97 -57.57
CA MET A 1 15.56 41.48 -56.37
C MET A 1 15.89 40.01 -56.20
N ASN A 2 16.87 39.64 -55.39
CA ASN A 2 17.08 38.26 -54.94
C ASN A 2 17.16 38.31 -53.40
N ASN A 3 16.09 37.89 -52.73
CA ASN A 3 16.08 37.74 -51.27
C ASN A 3 16.60 36.35 -50.93
N LEU A 4 17.73 36.32 -50.22
CA LEU A 4 18.33 35.13 -49.64
C LEU A 4 17.55 34.79 -48.35
N LEU A 5 16.81 33.68 -48.35
CA LEU A 5 16.10 33.21 -47.17
C LEU A 5 17.03 32.32 -46.33
N ILE A 6 17.52 32.84 -45.20
CA ILE A 6 18.27 32.06 -44.20
C ILE A 6 17.27 31.38 -43.27
N ILE A 7 17.24 30.05 -43.27
CA ILE A 7 16.44 29.26 -42.32
C ILE A 7 17.28 29.07 -41.05
N PHE A 8 16.91 29.76 -39.97
CA PHE A 8 17.43 29.53 -38.64
C PHE A 8 16.80 28.25 -38.04
N MET A 9 17.58 27.17 -37.93
CA MET A 9 17.22 25.99 -37.13
C MET A 9 17.37 26.34 -35.65
N PHE A 10 16.24 26.49 -34.94
CA PHE A 10 16.22 26.48 -33.48
C PHE A 10 16.43 25.04 -32.99
N PHE A 11 17.63 24.77 -32.47
CA PHE A 11 17.83 23.62 -31.59
C PHE A 11 17.10 23.91 -30.28
N PHE A 12 15.88 23.41 -30.13
CA PHE A 12 15.33 23.18 -28.80
C PHE A 12 16.12 22.03 -28.18
N SER A 13 17.19 22.39 -27.46
CA SER A 13 17.75 21.50 -26.44
C SER A 13 16.65 21.32 -25.40
N CYS A 14 15.95 20.19 -25.48
CA CYS A 14 15.11 19.75 -24.38
C CYS A 14 16.09 19.35 -23.27
N GLU A 15 16.33 20.28 -22.34
CA GLU A 15 16.99 19.98 -21.06
C GLU A 15 16.14 18.94 -20.33
N LYS A 16 16.45 17.68 -20.62
CA LYS A 16 15.93 16.53 -19.94
C LYS A 16 16.83 16.28 -18.74
N ASP A 17 16.64 17.06 -17.69
CA ASP A 17 17.23 16.76 -16.38
C ASP A 17 16.35 17.30 -15.25
N SER A 18 15.14 16.73 -15.13
CA SER A 18 14.55 16.55 -13.80
C SER A 18 14.89 15.15 -13.33
N ASN A 19 16.00 15.02 -12.61
CA ASN A 19 16.25 13.91 -11.68
C ASN A 19 15.24 13.98 -10.52
N LEU A 20 13.94 13.90 -10.83
CA LEU A 20 12.91 13.57 -9.86
C LEU A 20 13.16 12.12 -9.46
N LYS A 21 13.77 11.91 -8.28
CA LYS A 21 13.72 10.60 -7.64
C LYS A 21 12.25 10.14 -7.68
N PRO A 22 11.95 8.91 -8.15
CA PRO A 22 10.59 8.41 -8.09
C PRO A 22 10.13 8.53 -6.65
N LEU A 23 9.00 9.23 -6.44
CA LEU A 23 8.39 9.38 -5.13
C LEU A 23 8.18 7.99 -4.55
N GLN A 24 8.99 7.65 -3.55
CA GLN A 24 8.99 6.32 -2.96
C GLN A 24 7.80 6.25 -2.01
N GLU A 25 6.79 5.47 -2.41
CA GLU A 25 5.64 5.18 -1.56
C GLU A 25 6.00 4.13 -0.52
N ASP A 26 5.87 4.51 0.76
CA ASP A 26 5.98 3.56 1.86
C ASP A 26 4.62 2.90 2.10
N VAL A 27 4.61 1.57 2.20
CA VAL A 27 3.38 0.80 2.46
C VAL A 27 3.47 0.10 3.80
N TYR A 28 2.53 0.40 4.69
CA TYR A 28 2.37 -0.25 5.99
C TYR A 28 1.13 -1.13 5.97
N VAL A 29 1.13 -2.21 6.74
CA VAL A 29 0.00 -3.15 6.82
C VAL A 29 -0.59 -3.13 8.22
N TYR A 30 -1.91 -3.11 8.32
CA TYR A 30 -2.60 -3.30 9.58
C TYR A 30 -3.63 -4.41 9.43
N GLU A 31 -4.08 -4.94 10.55
CA GLU A 31 -5.17 -5.89 10.59
C GLU A 31 -6.14 -5.42 11.65
N ALA A 32 -7.44 -5.50 11.36
CA ALA A 32 -8.45 -5.21 12.37
C ALA A 32 -8.86 -6.50 13.06
N SER A 33 -9.12 -6.44 14.37
CA SER A 33 -9.64 -7.59 15.11
C SER A 33 -10.90 -8.12 14.42
N PRO A 34 -10.98 -9.44 14.15
CA PRO A 34 -12.14 -10.03 13.53
C PRO A 34 -13.36 -9.85 14.45
N LYS A 35 -14.40 -9.19 13.96
CA LYS A 35 -15.67 -9.02 14.68
C LYS A 35 -16.64 -10.20 14.48
N ILE A 36 -16.42 -10.98 13.43
CA ILE A 36 -17.30 -12.08 13.01
C ILE A 36 -16.40 -13.25 12.60
N TYR A 37 -16.75 -14.46 13.04
CA TYR A 37 -16.06 -15.68 12.62
C TYR A 37 -16.07 -15.82 11.09
N GLY A 38 -14.94 -16.26 10.52
CA GLY A 38 -14.79 -16.41 9.07
C GLY A 38 -14.66 -15.07 8.32
N GLN A 39 -14.40 -13.96 9.01
CA GLN A 39 -14.12 -12.67 8.40
C GLN A 39 -12.85 -12.05 9.00
N SER A 40 -11.98 -11.51 8.16
CA SER A 40 -10.85 -10.67 8.58
C SER A 40 -10.77 -9.41 7.73
N ILE A 41 -10.08 -8.39 8.23
CA ILE A 41 -9.74 -7.19 7.47
C ILE A 41 -8.23 -7.02 7.54
N ILE A 42 -7.57 -7.15 6.39
CA ILE A 42 -6.18 -6.72 6.21
C ILE A 42 -6.24 -5.39 5.47
N GLY A 43 -5.62 -4.36 6.02
CA GLY A 43 -5.56 -3.05 5.40
C GLY A 43 -4.14 -2.56 5.18
N PHE A 44 -4.00 -1.61 4.26
CA PHE A 44 -2.72 -1.00 3.90
C PHE A 44 -2.83 0.51 3.98
N VAL A 45 -1.75 1.11 4.46
CA VAL A 45 -1.59 2.56 4.56
C VAL A 45 -0.45 2.93 3.63
N ILE A 46 -0.77 3.73 2.62
CA ILE A 46 0.19 4.23 1.65
C ILE A 46 0.58 5.64 2.07
N VAL A 47 1.87 5.84 2.28
CA VAL A 47 2.46 7.11 2.72
C VAL A 47 3.36 7.65 1.63
N GLN A 48 3.24 8.95 1.40
CA GLN A 48 4.08 9.71 0.48
C GLN A 48 4.40 11.05 1.14
N ASP A 49 5.64 11.54 1.08
CA ASP A 49 6.04 12.85 1.61
C ASP A 49 5.61 13.12 3.06
N ASN A 50 5.68 12.08 3.92
CA ASN A 50 5.25 12.10 5.32
C ASN A 50 3.75 12.35 5.56
N VAL A 51 2.90 12.19 4.54
CA VAL A 51 1.45 12.21 4.67
C VAL A 51 0.84 10.88 4.26
N VAL A 52 -0.27 10.50 4.89
CA VAL A 52 -1.07 9.36 4.42
C VAL A 52 -1.77 9.78 3.14
N LYS A 53 -1.46 9.06 2.05
CA LYS A 53 -2.05 9.27 0.71
C LYS A 53 -3.32 8.45 0.51
N GLN A 54 -3.36 7.26 1.10
CA GLN A 54 -4.44 6.31 0.88
C GLN A 54 -4.51 5.25 1.98
N ILE A 55 -5.73 4.81 2.28
CA ILE A 55 -5.97 3.63 3.12
C ILE A 55 -6.82 2.63 2.32
N LEU A 56 -6.30 1.43 2.16
CA LEU A 56 -6.95 0.33 1.45
C LEU A 56 -7.34 -0.77 2.42
N ASN A 57 -8.58 -1.27 2.32
CA ASN A 57 -9.06 -2.36 3.17
C ASN A 57 -9.47 -3.56 2.32
N TYR A 58 -9.00 -4.75 2.71
CA TYR A 58 -9.37 -6.02 2.10
C TYR A 58 -10.15 -6.83 3.13
N LYS A 59 -11.45 -6.97 2.89
CA LYS A 59 -12.32 -7.82 3.71
C LYS A 59 -12.27 -9.24 3.18
N ILE A 60 -11.68 -10.14 3.96
CA ILE A 60 -11.40 -11.52 3.60
C ILE A 60 -12.45 -12.40 4.26
N TYR A 61 -13.15 -13.21 3.46
CA TYR A 61 -14.12 -14.18 3.94
C TYR A 61 -13.55 -15.58 3.78
N PHE A 62 -13.62 -16.39 4.84
CA PHE A 62 -13.02 -17.72 4.86
C PHE A 62 -13.86 -18.73 5.67
N SER A 63 -13.60 -20.01 5.45
CA SER A 63 -14.13 -21.10 6.28
C SER A 63 -13.09 -22.21 6.42
N ASP A 64 -13.19 -23.03 7.47
CA ASP A 64 -12.24 -24.12 7.70
C ASP A 64 -12.27 -25.18 6.60
N LYS A 65 -13.43 -25.38 5.97
CA LYS A 65 -13.65 -26.39 4.93
C LYS A 65 -13.19 -25.93 3.53
N LYS A 66 -13.45 -24.65 3.19
CA LYS A 66 -13.21 -24.12 1.83
C LYS A 66 -11.99 -23.22 1.71
N GLY A 67 -11.34 -22.85 2.82
CA GLY A 67 -10.27 -21.85 2.79
C GLY A 67 -10.83 -20.44 2.50
N ILE A 68 -10.17 -19.69 1.63
CA ILE A 68 -10.63 -18.36 1.20
C ILE A 68 -11.87 -18.52 0.31
N ILE A 69 -12.96 -17.84 0.67
CA ILE A 69 -14.23 -17.85 -0.06
C ILE A 69 -14.30 -16.66 -1.02
N LYS A 70 -13.95 -15.46 -0.53
CA LYS A 70 -13.92 -14.22 -1.32
C LYS A 70 -13.10 -13.15 -0.63
N ILE A 71 -12.58 -12.20 -1.40
CA ILE A 71 -11.90 -11.01 -0.90
C ILE A 71 -12.57 -9.79 -1.53
N ASN A 72 -12.98 -8.83 -0.69
CA ASN A 72 -13.58 -7.58 -1.15
C ASN A 72 -12.62 -6.43 -0.84
N LYS A 73 -12.18 -5.72 -1.87
CA LYS A 73 -11.44 -4.47 -1.72
C LYS A 73 -12.40 -3.32 -1.42
N LYS A 74 -12.03 -2.47 -0.47
CA LYS A 74 -12.65 -1.17 -0.22
C LYS A 74 -11.55 -0.13 -0.14
N ASP A 75 -11.63 0.82 -1.06
CA ASP A 75 -10.72 1.96 -1.11
C ASP A 75 -11.32 3.12 -0.32
N TYR A 76 -10.51 3.73 0.53
CA TYR A 76 -10.81 5.00 1.16
C TYR A 76 -9.77 6.00 0.64
N PRO A 77 -10.05 6.72 -0.46
CA PRO A 77 -9.20 7.81 -0.88
C PRO A 77 -9.13 8.79 0.30
N SER A 78 -7.91 9.17 0.71
CA SER A 78 -7.77 10.11 1.81
C SER A 78 -8.07 11.51 1.28
N ASN A 79 -9.35 11.84 1.19
CA ASN A 79 -9.82 13.22 1.10
C ASN A 79 -9.46 14.04 2.36
N HIS A 80 -8.88 13.39 3.37
CA HIS A 80 -8.35 13.97 4.59
C HIS A 80 -6.84 13.72 4.65
N THR A 81 -6.05 14.76 4.91
CA THR A 81 -4.62 14.65 5.15
C THR A 81 -4.40 14.08 6.54
N TYR A 82 -4.26 12.76 6.67
CA TYR A 82 -3.88 12.16 7.95
C TYR A 82 -2.37 12.26 8.15
N THR A 83 -1.99 12.74 9.32
CA THR A 83 -0.63 12.67 9.86
C THR A 83 -0.45 11.35 10.61
N TYR A 84 0.81 10.94 10.78
CA TYR A 84 1.14 9.73 11.49
C TYR A 84 2.44 9.92 12.28
N LYS A 85 2.64 9.07 13.30
CA LYS A 85 3.90 9.00 14.06
C LYS A 85 4.56 7.64 13.84
N LYS A 86 5.90 7.62 13.77
CA LYS A 86 6.70 6.38 13.74
C LYS A 86 7.10 5.96 15.16
N ASP A 87 7.03 4.66 15.44
CA ASP A 87 7.63 4.07 16.64
C ASP A 87 9.11 3.70 16.40
N GLY A 88 9.82 3.26 17.44
CA GLY A 88 11.23 2.85 17.35
C GLY A 88 11.50 1.61 16.49
N LYS A 89 10.45 0.91 16.01
CA LYS A 89 10.53 -0.23 15.08
C LYS A 89 10.11 0.15 13.67
N GLY A 90 9.86 1.44 13.41
CA GLY A 90 9.41 1.96 12.13
C GLY A 90 7.94 1.68 11.82
N ASN A 91 7.14 1.19 12.77
CA ASN A 91 5.68 1.09 12.59
C ASN A 91 5.05 2.48 12.71
N ILE A 92 3.85 2.64 12.18
CA ILE A 92 3.13 3.92 12.21
C ILE A 92 1.85 3.83 13.03
N ILE A 93 1.49 4.95 13.65
CA ILE A 93 0.17 5.18 14.24
C ILE A 93 -0.45 6.38 13.50
N ILE A 94 -1.61 6.17 12.87
CA ILE A 94 -2.35 7.23 12.17
C ILE A 94 -3.15 8.03 13.18
N GLU A 95 -2.91 9.33 13.24
CA GLU A 95 -3.63 10.25 14.13
C GLU A 95 -5.10 10.37 13.69
N GLY A 96 -6.02 10.40 14.66
CA GLY A 96 -7.48 10.51 14.41
C GLY A 96 -8.19 9.22 13.98
N LEU A 97 -7.48 8.20 13.50
CA LEU A 97 -8.07 6.90 13.12
C LEU A 97 -7.79 5.77 14.13
N ASN A 98 -6.84 5.96 15.04
CA ASN A 98 -6.37 4.94 15.98
C ASN A 98 -5.97 3.63 15.25
N ILE A 99 -5.39 3.76 14.05
CA ILE A 99 -4.87 2.64 13.27
C ILE A 99 -3.37 2.55 13.53
N GLN A 100 -2.94 1.41 14.09
CA GLN A 100 -1.54 1.04 14.15
C GLN A 100 -1.21 0.14 12.96
N ALA A 101 -0.31 0.60 12.09
CA ALA A 101 0.12 -0.14 10.91
C ALA A 101 1.62 -0.45 10.99
N TYR A 102 2.00 -1.59 10.44
CA TYR A 102 3.26 -2.25 10.70
C TYR A 102 4.11 -2.34 9.44
N THR A 103 5.42 -2.37 9.64
CA THR A 103 6.36 -2.84 8.62
C THR A 103 6.13 -4.33 8.32
N SER A 104 6.65 -4.82 7.20
CA SER A 104 6.54 -6.24 6.83
C SER A 104 7.06 -7.17 7.93
N GLU A 105 8.18 -6.79 8.58
CA GLU A 105 8.81 -7.55 9.66
C GLU A 105 7.97 -7.55 10.94
N SER A 106 7.46 -6.37 11.33
CA SER A 106 6.64 -6.23 12.53
C SER A 106 5.29 -6.92 12.38
N TYR A 107 4.70 -6.92 11.19
CA TYR A 107 3.37 -7.49 10.96
C TYR A 107 3.26 -8.96 11.34
N VAL A 108 4.29 -9.77 11.06
CA VAL A 108 4.29 -11.22 11.38
C VAL A 108 4.06 -11.48 12.87
N LYS A 109 4.47 -10.54 13.74
CA LYS A 109 4.32 -10.62 15.20
C LYS A 109 2.99 -10.05 15.72
N HIS A 110 2.29 -9.22 14.93
CA HIS A 110 1.07 -8.50 15.35
C HIS A 110 -0.19 -8.94 14.58
N LYS A 111 -0.06 -9.92 13.70
CA LYS A 111 -1.17 -10.49 12.93
C LYS A 111 -2.21 -11.17 13.83
N PHE A 112 -3.48 -11.08 13.49
CA PHE A 112 -4.58 -11.62 14.31
C PHE A 112 -4.94 -13.07 13.98
N ASN A 113 -4.80 -13.48 12.72
CA ASN A 113 -5.19 -14.81 12.30
C ASN A 113 -4.02 -15.81 12.39
N LYS A 114 -4.35 -17.10 12.31
CA LYS A 114 -3.35 -18.16 12.22
C LYS A 114 -2.68 -18.15 10.85
N ASP A 115 -1.41 -18.54 10.79
CA ASP A 115 -0.60 -18.66 9.56
C ASP A 115 -1.32 -19.37 8.41
N LYS A 116 -2.14 -20.38 8.74
CA LYS A 116 -2.95 -21.12 7.77
C LYS A 116 -3.83 -20.21 6.91
N LEU A 117 -4.42 -19.16 7.48
CA LEU A 117 -5.24 -18.22 6.71
C LEU A 117 -4.41 -17.50 5.65
N TYR A 118 -3.27 -16.94 6.04
CA TYR A 118 -2.41 -16.21 5.11
C TYR A 118 -1.82 -17.12 4.03
N LYS A 119 -1.45 -18.35 4.38
CA LYS A 119 -1.01 -19.36 3.40
C LYS A 119 -2.10 -19.73 2.40
N ALA A 120 -3.37 -19.66 2.80
CA ALA A 120 -4.50 -19.87 1.90
C ALA A 120 -4.75 -18.68 0.96
N ILE A 121 -4.29 -17.47 1.31
CA ILE A 121 -4.26 -16.33 0.37
C ILE A 121 -3.12 -16.54 -0.63
N HIS A 122 -1.90 -16.72 -0.12
CA HIS A 122 -0.73 -17.03 -0.94
C HIS A 122 0.35 -17.68 -0.05
N PRO A 123 1.08 -18.72 -0.52
CA PRO A 123 2.05 -19.44 0.31
C PRO A 123 3.08 -18.54 0.99
N ASN A 124 3.52 -17.50 0.28
CA ASN A 124 4.53 -16.55 0.75
C ASN A 124 3.96 -15.24 1.32
N PHE A 125 2.65 -15.17 1.57
CA PHE A 125 2.00 -13.90 1.94
C PHE A 125 2.68 -13.22 3.13
N LEU A 126 2.97 -13.96 4.21
CA LEU A 126 3.58 -13.39 5.42
C LEU A 126 5.02 -12.90 5.19
N THR A 127 5.79 -13.59 4.34
CA THR A 127 7.22 -13.30 4.08
C THR A 127 7.43 -12.26 2.99
N SER A 128 6.42 -11.99 2.16
CA SER A 128 6.45 -10.95 1.13
C SER A 128 6.54 -9.54 1.71
N SER A 129 7.01 -8.55 0.93
CA SER A 129 6.92 -7.15 1.33
C SER A 129 5.46 -6.68 1.43
N ASN A 130 5.20 -5.57 2.14
CA ASN A 130 3.85 -5.00 2.20
C ASN A 130 3.30 -4.63 0.82
N GLN A 131 4.14 -4.11 -0.09
CA GLN A 131 3.78 -3.87 -1.49
C GLN A 131 3.35 -5.16 -2.19
N GLN A 132 4.10 -6.24 -2.01
CA GLN A 132 3.77 -7.55 -2.60
C GLN A 132 2.51 -8.16 -1.98
N LYS A 133 2.31 -8.06 -0.67
CA LYS A 133 1.07 -8.47 0.02
C LYS A 133 -0.15 -7.77 -0.56
N MET A 134 -0.04 -6.46 -0.77
CA MET A 134 -1.08 -5.64 -1.38
C MET A 134 -1.34 -6.06 -2.83
N LYS A 135 -0.29 -6.33 -3.61
CA LYS A 135 -0.40 -6.83 -4.99
C LYS A 135 -1.15 -8.17 -5.05
N ILE A 136 -0.76 -9.13 -4.22
CA ILE A 136 -1.43 -10.43 -4.10
C ILE A 136 -2.92 -10.26 -3.85
N LEU A 137 -3.30 -9.36 -2.94
CA LEU A 137 -4.72 -9.12 -2.62
C LEU A 137 -5.48 -8.35 -3.70
N ASN A 138 -4.80 -7.64 -4.61
CA ASN A 138 -5.42 -7.01 -5.78
C ASN A 138 -5.67 -8.01 -6.93
N GLU A 139 -5.03 -9.17 -6.91
CA GLU A 139 -5.17 -10.23 -7.93
C GLU A 139 -6.32 -11.21 -7.62
N TYR A 140 -6.95 -11.10 -6.44
CA TYR A 140 -8.10 -11.87 -5.99
C TYR A 140 -9.43 -11.25 -6.41
#